data_AF-A0A9C9KTU5-F1
#
_entry.id   AF-A0A9C9KTU5-F1
#
_cell.length_a   1.000
_cell.length_b   1.000
_cell.length_c   1.000
_cell.angle_alpha   90.00
_cell.angle_beta   90.00
_cell.angle_gamma   90.00
#
_symmetry.space_group_name_H-M   'P 1'
#
loop_
_entity.id
_entity.type
_entity.pdbx_description
1 polymer ?
#
loop_
_entity_poly.entity_id
_entity_poly.type
_entity_poly.pdbx_seq_one_letter_code
_entity_poly.pdbx_strand_id
1 'polypeptide(L)'
;MTQVIDRRLNGRNKSAVNRQRFIRRFKAQIKRAVADAVSGRSIVDIDNGEKIDIPDRDMSEPVFRHGSGGRHEGVHPGNTDFVTGDKIKRPEGAAGGQGGKASDSGEGDDDFAFQLSREEFLELFFEDLELPDLVKTQLAKMVDFNSVRAGHTSEGVPTNINVIRSLRGALARRIALRGPHMKRLREVNDELTALQPPPVDDEEESSPHRLELEEEV
;
A
#
# COMPACT_ATOMS: atom_id res chain seq x y z
N MET A 1 18.83 -40.47 -31.58
CA MET A 1 18.79 -39.30 -30.69
C MET A 1 18.64 -39.79 -29.27
N THR A 2 19.59 -39.48 -28.38
CA THR A 2 19.55 -39.88 -26.98
C THR A 2 18.64 -38.93 -26.19
N GLN A 3 17.46 -39.40 -25.81
CA GLN A 3 16.53 -38.64 -24.97
C GLN A 3 16.88 -38.87 -23.50
N VAL A 4 17.46 -37.86 -22.86
CA VAL A 4 17.84 -37.91 -21.45
C VAL A 4 16.59 -37.59 -20.62
N ILE A 5 16.06 -38.59 -19.91
CA ILE A 5 14.95 -38.43 -18.98
C ILE A 5 15.53 -38.34 -17.57
N ASP A 6 15.58 -37.12 -17.00
CA ASP A 6 16.01 -36.88 -15.62
C ASP A 6 14.89 -37.30 -14.64
N ARG A 7 15.19 -38.28 -13.78
CA ARG A 7 14.25 -38.89 -12.82
C ARG A 7 14.38 -38.31 -11.41
N ARG A 8 15.22 -37.29 -11.21
CA ARG A 8 15.43 -36.69 -9.89
C ARG A 8 14.16 -35.99 -9.41
N LEU A 9 13.86 -36.11 -8.11
CA LEU A 9 12.79 -35.33 -7.47
C LEU A 9 13.16 -33.85 -7.62
N ASN A 10 12.55 -33.17 -8.59
CA ASN A 10 12.81 -31.76 -8.80
C ASN A 10 12.30 -31.02 -7.56
N GLY A 11 13.25 -30.49 -6.78
CA GLY A 11 12.93 -29.56 -5.69
C GLY A 11 11.94 -28.53 -6.21
N ARG A 12 10.78 -28.45 -5.54
CA ARG A 12 9.55 -27.81 -6.01
C ARG A 12 9.71 -26.35 -6.47
N ASN A 13 10.87 -25.73 -6.18
CA ASN A 13 11.19 -24.32 -6.40
C ASN A 13 12.44 -24.05 -7.26
N LYS A 14 13.00 -25.04 -7.98
CA LYS A 14 14.23 -24.82 -8.80
C LYS A 14 14.09 -23.70 -9.84
N SER A 15 12.89 -23.44 -10.34
CA SER A 15 12.61 -22.39 -11.34
C SER A 15 12.12 -21.06 -10.76
N ALA A 16 11.86 -20.96 -9.44
CA ALA A 16 11.25 -19.78 -8.85
C ALA A 16 12.13 -18.53 -8.99
N VAL A 17 13.45 -18.68 -8.78
CA VAL A 17 14.42 -17.57 -8.93
C VAL A 17 14.51 -17.11 -10.39
N ASN A 18 14.51 -18.05 -11.34
CA ASN A 18 14.56 -17.71 -12.77
C ASN A 18 13.27 -17.02 -13.21
N ARG A 19 12.10 -17.51 -12.75
CA ARG A 19 10.79 -16.89 -12.97
C ARG A 19 10.75 -15.47 -12.44
N GLN A 20 11.23 -15.23 -11.22
CA GLN A 20 11.25 -13.88 -10.63
C GLN A 20 12.19 -12.92 -11.38
N ARG A 21 13.36 -13.40 -11.82
CA ARG A 21 14.28 -12.61 -12.66
C ARG A 21 13.66 -12.26 -14.00
N PHE A 22 12.98 -13.22 -14.61
CA PHE A 22 12.24 -13.03 -15.85
C PHE A 22 11.14 -11.97 -15.68
N ILE A 23 10.28 -12.11 -14.67
CA ILE A 23 9.21 -11.14 -14.37
C ILE A 23 9.79 -9.73 -14.17
N ARG A 24 10.91 -9.59 -13.44
CA ARG A 24 11.57 -8.29 -13.27
C ARG A 24 12.13 -7.74 -14.59
N ARG A 25 12.76 -8.59 -15.41
CA ARG A 25 13.40 -8.17 -16.67
C ARG A 25 12.37 -7.77 -17.71
N PHE A 26 11.29 -8.53 -17.83
CA PHE A 26 10.23 -8.34 -18.83
C PHE A 26 8.99 -7.67 -18.24
N LYS A 27 9.14 -6.95 -17.13
CA LYS A 27 8.04 -6.33 -16.39
C LYS A 27 7.18 -5.43 -17.28
N ALA A 28 7.81 -4.65 -18.16
CA ALA A 28 7.13 -3.73 -19.06
C ALA A 28 6.28 -4.46 -20.11
N GLN A 29 6.81 -5.54 -20.70
CA GLN A 29 6.07 -6.37 -21.67
C GLN A 29 4.91 -7.11 -21.00
N ILE A 30 5.16 -7.69 -19.81
CA ILE A 30 4.12 -8.37 -19.03
C ILE A 30 3.00 -7.39 -18.68
N LYS A 31 3.33 -6.17 -18.21
CA LYS A 31 2.33 -5.13 -17.94
C LYS A 31 1.48 -4.79 -19.16
N ARG A 32 2.11 -4.64 -20.33
CA ARG A 32 1.40 -4.38 -21.58
C ARG A 32 0.44 -5.51 -21.93
N ALA A 33 0.92 -6.75 -21.86
CA ALA A 33 0.11 -7.93 -22.13
C ALA A 33 -1.05 -8.10 -21.13
N VAL A 34 -0.83 -7.77 -19.85
CA VAL A 34 -1.89 -7.71 -18.81
C VAL A 34 -2.93 -6.65 -19.16
N ALA A 35 -2.51 -5.44 -19.54
CA ALA A 35 -3.43 -4.36 -19.91
C ALA A 35 -4.26 -4.72 -21.15
N ASP A 36 -3.62 -5.30 -22.16
CA ASP A 36 -4.29 -5.77 -23.38
C ASP A 36 -5.28 -6.90 -23.07
N ALA A 37 -4.92 -7.85 -22.21
CA ALA A 37 -5.79 -8.95 -21.78
C ALA A 37 -7.03 -8.48 -21.01
N VAL A 38 -6.88 -7.49 -20.13
CA VAL A 38 -8.01 -6.87 -19.39
C VAL A 38 -8.94 -6.12 -20.31
N SER A 39 -8.42 -5.41 -21.32
CA SER A 39 -9.23 -4.61 -22.24
C SER A 39 -10.26 -5.43 -23.03
N GLY A 40 -9.99 -6.73 -23.24
CA GLY A 40 -10.85 -7.64 -24.00
C GLY A 40 -11.87 -8.43 -23.18
N ARG A 41 -11.94 -8.29 -21.85
CA ARG A 41 -12.71 -9.22 -20.98
C ARG A 41 -13.68 -8.54 -20.01
N SER A 42 -14.64 -9.33 -19.55
CA SER A 42 -15.56 -8.98 -18.46
C SER A 42 -14.86 -9.17 -17.11
N ILE A 43 -15.00 -8.20 -16.21
CA ILE A 43 -14.41 -8.13 -14.86
C ILE A 43 -14.73 -9.35 -13.98
N VAL A 44 -15.76 -10.13 -14.33
CA VAL A 44 -16.24 -11.27 -13.53
C VAL A 44 -15.32 -12.49 -13.60
N ASP A 45 -14.51 -12.63 -14.65
CA ASP A 45 -13.67 -13.84 -14.88
C ASP A 45 -12.22 -13.73 -14.33
N ILE A 46 -11.94 -12.74 -13.47
CA ILE A 46 -10.57 -12.45 -12.97
C ILE A 46 -10.05 -13.47 -11.95
N ASP A 47 -10.92 -14.30 -11.36
CA ASP A 47 -10.51 -15.21 -10.26
C ASP A 47 -9.66 -16.41 -10.69
N ASN A 48 -9.63 -16.75 -11.99
CA ASN A 48 -8.79 -17.83 -12.51
C ASN A 48 -7.44 -17.26 -12.96
N GLY A 49 -6.34 -17.80 -12.43
CA GLY A 49 -4.98 -17.37 -12.81
C GLY A 49 -4.78 -17.36 -14.33
N GLU A 50 -4.14 -16.33 -14.85
CA GLU A 50 -4.13 -16.03 -16.28
C GLU A 50 -2.92 -16.62 -16.99
N LYS A 51 -3.14 -17.17 -18.19
CA LYS A 51 -2.10 -17.54 -19.14
C LYS A 51 -1.88 -16.34 -20.07
N ILE A 52 -0.70 -15.73 -19.96
CA ILE A 52 -0.29 -14.57 -20.75
C ILE A 52 0.77 -15.03 -21.74
N ASP A 53 0.51 -14.76 -23.01
CA ASP A 53 1.44 -15.02 -24.10
C ASP A 53 2.25 -13.73 -24.36
N ILE A 54 3.57 -13.85 -24.34
CA ILE A 54 4.47 -12.71 -24.56
C ILE A 54 5.26 -12.97 -25.85
N PRO A 55 5.26 -12.03 -26.81
CA PRO A 55 5.99 -12.21 -28.07
C PRO A 55 7.50 -12.42 -27.85
N ASP A 56 8.08 -13.41 -28.52
CA ASP A 56 9.51 -13.77 -28.40
C ASP A 56 10.47 -12.71 -28.97
N ARG A 57 9.98 -11.84 -29.86
CA ARG A 57 10.80 -10.86 -30.59
C ARG A 57 11.65 -9.95 -29.67
N ASP A 58 11.14 -9.66 -28.47
CA ASP A 58 11.82 -8.80 -27.49
C ASP A 58 12.49 -9.59 -26.35
N MET A 59 12.46 -10.93 -26.38
CA MET A 59 13.05 -11.80 -25.35
C MET A 59 14.52 -12.17 -25.59
N SER A 60 15.10 -11.77 -26.72
CA SER A 60 16.47 -12.13 -27.07
C SER A 60 17.49 -11.67 -26.03
N GLU A 61 18.35 -12.60 -25.59
CA GLU A 61 19.48 -12.29 -24.71
C GLU A 61 20.73 -11.98 -25.55
N PRO A 62 21.54 -10.99 -25.13
CA PRO A 62 22.83 -10.76 -25.78
C PRO A 62 23.74 -11.95 -25.48
N VAL A 63 24.05 -12.72 -26.52
CA VAL A 63 24.98 -13.84 -26.42
C VAL A 63 26.40 -13.34 -26.72
N PHE A 64 27.30 -13.49 -25.75
CA PHE A 64 28.71 -13.25 -25.99
C PHE A 64 29.29 -14.41 -26.82
N ARG A 65 29.86 -14.08 -27.97
CA ARG A 65 30.66 -15.01 -28.77
C ARG A 65 32.10 -14.51 -28.83
N HIS A 66 33.05 -15.43 -28.83
CA HIS A 66 34.43 -15.07 -29.16
C HIS A 66 34.47 -14.56 -30.60
N GLY A 67 34.88 -13.31 -30.78
CA GLY A 67 35.09 -12.73 -32.10
C GLY A 67 36.37 -13.29 -32.74
N SER A 68 36.50 -13.14 -34.06
CA SER A 68 37.68 -13.59 -34.82
C SER A 68 38.93 -12.71 -34.62
N GLY A 69 38.91 -11.81 -33.63
CA GLY A 69 39.95 -10.84 -33.36
C GLY A 69 40.74 -11.20 -32.11
N GLY A 70 42.03 -10.88 -32.10
CA GLY A 70 42.95 -11.20 -31.00
C GLY A 70 43.98 -12.25 -31.39
N ARG A 71 44.91 -12.53 -30.46
CA ARG A 71 45.91 -13.60 -30.60
C ARG A 71 45.32 -14.86 -29.97
N HIS A 72 44.92 -15.82 -30.80
CA HIS A 72 44.47 -17.14 -30.34
C HIS A 72 45.62 -18.13 -30.46
N GLU A 73 45.84 -18.91 -29.40
CA GLU A 73 46.76 -20.05 -29.41
C GLU A 73 45.91 -21.32 -29.31
N GLY A 74 46.09 -22.23 -30.27
CA GLY A 74 45.38 -23.50 -30.33
C GLY A 74 46.38 -24.62 -30.59
N VAL A 75 46.22 -25.73 -29.88
CA VAL A 75 47.05 -26.92 -30.09
C VAL A 75 46.33 -27.81 -31.11
N HIS A 76 46.99 -28.10 -32.23
CA HIS A 76 46.50 -29.04 -33.24
C HIS A 76 47.14 -30.42 -33.02
N PRO A 77 46.43 -31.38 -32.41
CA PRO A 77 46.95 -32.74 -32.28
C PRO A 77 47.06 -33.39 -33.67
N GLY A 78 48.14 -34.15 -33.92
CA GLY A 78 48.41 -34.80 -35.21
C GLY A 78 49.20 -33.96 -36.22
N ASN A 79 49.82 -32.85 -35.79
CA ASN A 79 50.68 -32.05 -36.64
C ASN A 79 51.89 -32.85 -37.14
N THR A 80 51.92 -33.16 -38.44
CA THR A 80 53.04 -33.87 -39.10
C THR A 80 53.84 -32.95 -40.04
N ASP A 81 53.24 -31.81 -40.44
CA ASP A 81 53.72 -31.00 -41.57
C ASP A 81 54.16 -29.58 -41.20
N PHE A 82 53.86 -29.07 -40.00
CA PHE A 82 54.15 -27.67 -39.62
C PHE A 82 55.15 -27.56 -38.47
N VAL A 83 56.06 -26.57 -38.55
CA VAL A 83 57.03 -26.24 -37.50
C VAL A 83 56.62 -24.93 -36.81
N THR A 84 57.07 -24.71 -35.57
CA THR A 84 56.84 -23.47 -34.82
C THR A 84 57.33 -22.25 -35.62
N GLY A 85 56.40 -21.38 -36.05
CA GLY A 85 56.68 -20.18 -36.85
C GLY A 85 56.06 -20.18 -38.24
N ASP A 86 55.55 -21.32 -38.71
CA ASP A 86 54.90 -21.42 -40.02
C ASP A 86 53.54 -20.70 -40.05
N LYS A 87 53.23 -20.09 -41.20
CA LYS A 87 51.95 -19.41 -41.44
C LYS A 87 50.98 -20.37 -42.12
N ILE A 88 49.95 -20.79 -41.40
CA ILE A 88 48.85 -21.58 -41.96
C ILE A 88 47.99 -20.68 -42.86
N LYS A 89 47.65 -21.16 -44.07
CA LYS A 89 46.72 -20.44 -44.95
C LYS A 89 45.38 -20.28 -44.23
N ARG A 90 44.86 -19.04 -44.21
CA ARG A 90 43.53 -18.77 -43.70
C ARG A 90 42.53 -19.59 -44.51
N PRO A 91 41.66 -20.41 -43.88
CA PRO A 91 40.67 -21.18 -44.63
C PRO A 91 39.83 -20.22 -45.48
N GLU A 92 39.76 -20.49 -46.78
CA GLU A 92 38.90 -19.74 -47.69
C GLU A 92 37.46 -20.17 -47.40
N GLY A 93 36.66 -19.26 -46.82
CA GLY A 93 35.23 -19.50 -46.64
C GLY A 93 34.74 -19.66 -45.20
N ALA A 94 35.21 -18.86 -44.25
CA ALA A 94 34.39 -18.50 -43.09
C ALA A 94 33.61 -17.19 -43.36
N ALA A 95 33.05 -17.06 -44.57
CA ALA A 95 32.06 -16.03 -44.86
C ALA A 95 30.73 -16.51 -44.26
N GLY A 96 30.34 -15.88 -43.16
CA GLY A 96 28.97 -15.82 -42.66
C GLY A 96 28.22 -17.14 -42.69
N GLY A 97 28.33 -17.93 -41.62
CA GLY A 97 27.22 -18.77 -41.22
C GLY A 97 26.01 -17.85 -41.02
N GLN A 98 25.20 -17.75 -42.08
CA GLN A 98 23.90 -17.14 -42.09
C GLN A 98 23.15 -17.72 -40.90
N GLY A 99 23.01 -16.91 -39.84
CA GLY A 99 22.03 -17.21 -38.81
C GLY A 99 20.72 -17.43 -39.54
N GLY A 100 20.24 -18.68 -39.50
CA GLY A 100 18.94 -19.03 -40.05
C GLY A 100 17.92 -18.11 -39.41
N LYS A 101 17.52 -17.08 -40.14
CA LYS A 101 16.25 -16.43 -39.86
C LYS A 101 15.20 -17.41 -40.35
N ALA A 102 14.33 -17.75 -39.41
CA ALA A 102 13.10 -18.50 -39.57
C ALA A 102 12.49 -18.33 -40.98
N SER A 103 12.05 -19.45 -41.54
CA SER A 103 11.18 -19.47 -42.69
C SER A 103 9.91 -18.65 -42.43
N ASP A 104 9.40 -17.99 -43.46
CA ASP A 104 8.05 -17.38 -43.51
C ASP A 104 6.92 -18.44 -43.40
N SER A 105 7.30 -19.71 -43.26
CA SER A 105 6.45 -20.86 -43.01
C SER A 105 6.77 -21.48 -41.66
N GLY A 106 6.12 -20.96 -40.61
CA GLY A 106 5.32 -21.78 -39.69
C GLY A 106 6.00 -22.78 -38.75
N GLU A 107 7.25 -22.57 -38.36
CA GLU A 107 7.85 -23.31 -37.23
C GLU A 107 8.89 -22.40 -36.55
N GLY A 108 8.38 -21.36 -35.88
CA GLY A 108 9.15 -20.59 -34.90
C GLY A 108 8.97 -21.26 -33.54
N ASP A 109 10.04 -21.33 -32.74
CA ASP A 109 9.96 -21.77 -31.35
C ASP A 109 8.81 -21.02 -30.64
N ASP A 110 7.97 -21.78 -29.94
CA ASP A 110 6.67 -21.36 -29.43
C ASP A 110 6.71 -20.04 -28.65
N ASP A 111 5.66 -19.22 -28.82
CA ASP A 111 5.37 -18.10 -27.94
C ASP A 111 5.46 -18.58 -26.48
N PHE A 112 6.29 -17.90 -25.68
CA PHE A 112 6.42 -18.26 -24.28
C PHE A 112 5.13 -17.89 -23.54
N ALA A 113 4.33 -18.91 -23.27
CA ALA A 113 3.14 -18.77 -22.46
C ALA A 113 3.46 -18.93 -20.97
N PHE A 114 3.16 -17.90 -20.19
CA PHE A 114 3.33 -17.94 -18.74
C PHE A 114 2.01 -17.90 -18.03
N GLN A 115 1.88 -18.72 -16.99
CA GLN A 115 0.76 -18.62 -16.08
C GLN A 115 1.14 -17.70 -14.90
N LEU A 116 0.43 -16.59 -14.76
CA LEU A 116 0.51 -15.72 -13.58
C LEU A 116 -0.46 -16.23 -12.51
N SER A 117 -0.03 -16.11 -11.26
CA SER A 117 -0.95 -16.26 -10.14
C SER A 117 -1.91 -15.06 -10.09
N ARG A 118 -3.05 -15.24 -9.44
CA ARG A 118 -4.00 -14.15 -9.19
C ARG A 118 -3.35 -12.96 -8.48
N GLU A 119 -2.51 -13.24 -7.49
CA GLU A 119 -1.81 -12.21 -6.71
C GLU A 119 -0.83 -11.42 -7.58
N GLU A 120 -0.04 -12.10 -8.42
CA GLU A 120 0.93 -11.49 -9.32
C GLU A 120 0.25 -10.63 -10.40
N PHE A 121 -0.86 -11.13 -10.93
CA PHE A 121 -1.67 -10.40 -11.90
C PHE A 121 -2.20 -9.08 -11.30
N LEU A 122 -2.81 -9.14 -10.11
CA LEU A 122 -3.36 -7.98 -9.43
C LEU A 122 -2.27 -6.97 -9.04
N GLU A 123 -1.11 -7.44 -8.58
CA GLU A 123 0.03 -6.58 -8.26
C GLU A 123 0.49 -5.79 -9.50
N LEU A 124 0.66 -6.47 -10.64
CA LEU A 124 1.09 -5.83 -11.89
C LEU A 124 0.04 -4.87 -12.46
N PHE A 125 -1.25 -5.18 -12.29
CA PHE A 125 -2.36 -4.33 -12.72
C PHE A 125 -2.48 -3.06 -11.87
N PHE A 126 -2.37 -3.19 -10.54
CA PHE A 126 -2.55 -2.06 -9.62
C PHE A 126 -1.31 -1.20 -9.42
N GLU A 127 -0.12 -1.67 -9.82
CA GLU A 127 1.12 -0.89 -9.70
C GLU A 127 1.02 0.51 -10.32
N ASP A 128 0.27 0.66 -11.41
CA ASP A 128 0.06 1.95 -12.10
C ASP A 128 -1.28 2.62 -11.74
N LEU A 129 -2.12 1.97 -10.93
CA LEU A 129 -3.40 2.50 -10.40
C LEU A 129 -3.30 2.98 -8.96
N GLU A 130 -2.11 2.93 -8.36
CA GLU A 130 -1.88 3.65 -7.12
C GLU A 130 -2.22 5.13 -7.33
N LEU A 131 -2.69 5.79 -6.27
CA LEU A 131 -3.03 7.21 -6.28
C LEU A 131 -1.95 8.05 -5.54
N PRO A 132 -0.65 8.04 -5.95
CA PRO A 132 0.41 8.75 -5.23
C PRO A 132 0.15 10.25 -5.11
N ASP A 133 -0.50 10.84 -6.11
CA ASP A 133 -0.80 12.27 -6.14
C ASP A 133 -2.01 12.65 -5.29
N LEU A 134 -2.78 11.70 -4.76
CA LEU A 134 -3.93 12.00 -3.89
C LEU A 134 -3.49 12.63 -2.56
N VAL A 135 -2.32 12.25 -2.05
CA VAL A 135 -1.68 12.91 -0.90
C VAL A 135 -1.35 14.38 -1.23
N LYS A 136 -0.85 14.65 -2.45
CA LYS A 136 -0.57 16.03 -2.89
C LYS A 136 -1.85 16.84 -3.03
N THR A 137 -2.96 16.26 -3.49
CA THR A 137 -4.26 16.97 -3.54
C THR A 137 -4.83 17.30 -2.16
N GLN A 138 -4.50 16.53 -1.12
CA GLN A 138 -4.87 16.87 0.25
C GLN A 138 -4.06 18.04 0.79
N LEU A 139 -2.76 18.10 0.45
CA LEU A 139 -1.85 19.20 0.84
C LEU A 139 -2.09 20.49 0.02
N ALA A 140 -2.57 20.37 -1.21
CA ALA A 140 -2.89 21.50 -2.10
C ALA A 140 -4.24 22.17 -1.77
N LYS A 141 -5.00 21.66 -0.79
CA LYS A 141 -6.22 22.31 -0.30
C LYS A 141 -5.85 23.39 0.71
N MET A 142 -5.76 24.64 0.25
CA MET A 142 -5.87 25.79 1.14
C MET A 142 -7.32 25.87 1.64
N VAL A 143 -7.51 25.77 2.96
CA VAL A 143 -8.82 25.89 3.59
C VAL A 143 -9.14 27.37 3.76
N ASP A 144 -9.93 27.93 2.85
CA ASP A 144 -10.45 29.29 2.97
C ASP A 144 -11.69 29.30 3.86
N PHE A 145 -11.55 29.90 5.05
CA PHE A 145 -12.67 30.11 5.96
C PHE A 145 -13.45 31.36 5.55
N ASN A 146 -14.72 31.17 5.18
CA ASN A 146 -15.64 32.26 4.95
C ASN A 146 -16.55 32.45 6.16
N SER A 147 -16.67 33.70 6.63
CA SER A 147 -17.62 34.02 7.69
C SER A 147 -19.06 33.96 7.13
N VAL A 148 -19.92 33.15 7.73
CA VAL A 148 -21.34 33.06 7.37
C VAL A 148 -22.18 33.51 8.55
N ARG A 149 -23.27 34.23 8.29
CA ARG A 149 -24.22 34.64 9.33
C ARG A 149 -24.85 33.39 9.94
N ALA A 150 -24.81 33.28 11.26
CA ALA A 150 -25.25 32.09 12.00
C ALA A 150 -26.78 31.84 11.99
N GLY A 151 -27.56 32.64 11.25
CA GLY A 151 -28.97 32.37 10.96
C GLY A 151 -29.94 32.45 12.14
N HIS A 152 -29.52 32.91 13.31
CA HIS A 152 -30.38 33.03 14.48
C HIS A 152 -30.36 34.44 15.07
N THR A 153 -31.51 34.90 15.54
CA THR A 153 -31.64 36.20 16.23
C THR A 153 -32.02 35.99 17.69
N SER A 154 -31.57 36.88 18.57
CA SER A 154 -31.91 36.85 20.01
C SER A 154 -33.32 37.37 20.27
N GLU A 155 -33.81 38.24 19.40
CA GLU A 155 -35.10 38.91 19.49
C GLU A 155 -35.80 38.85 18.13
N GLY A 156 -37.13 38.89 18.11
CA GLY A 156 -37.95 38.89 16.90
C GLY A 156 -38.89 37.70 16.78
N VAL A 157 -39.20 37.32 15.53
CA VAL A 157 -40.19 36.28 15.22
C VAL A 157 -39.75 34.92 15.79
N PRO A 158 -40.61 34.20 16.53
CA PRO A 158 -40.25 32.95 17.21
C PRO A 158 -39.62 31.88 16.32
N THR A 159 -39.91 31.89 15.02
CA THR A 159 -39.35 30.96 14.02
C THR A 159 -37.84 31.12 13.81
N ASN A 160 -37.27 32.29 14.14
CA ASN A 160 -35.85 32.61 13.93
C ASN A 160 -35.02 32.55 15.22
N ILE A 161 -35.64 32.14 16.34
CA ILE A 161 -34.99 32.05 17.65
C ILE A 161 -34.28 30.70 17.78
N ASN A 162 -33.01 30.73 18.17
CA ASN A 162 -32.30 29.51 18.54
C ASN A 162 -32.66 29.08 19.98
N VAL A 163 -33.58 28.12 20.10
CA VAL A 163 -34.09 27.60 21.38
C VAL A 163 -32.98 27.07 22.28
N ILE A 164 -31.98 26.39 21.71
CA ILE A 164 -30.87 25.80 22.48
C ILE A 164 -30.03 26.89 23.13
N ARG A 165 -29.72 27.97 22.39
CA ARG A 165 -28.98 29.12 22.90
C ARG A 165 -29.76 29.85 23.99
N SER A 166 -31.06 30.04 23.80
CA SER A 166 -31.95 30.67 24.78
C SER A 166 -32.08 29.85 26.06
N LEU A 167 -32.23 28.51 25.94
CA LEU A 167 -32.27 27.59 27.07
C LEU A 167 -30.96 27.60 27.84
N ARG A 168 -29.82 27.58 27.14
CA ARG A 168 -28.49 27.68 27.76
C ARG A 168 -28.34 28.99 28.54
N GLY A 169 -28.81 30.11 27.99
CA GLY A 169 -28.84 31.40 28.68
C GLY A 169 -29.77 31.41 29.90
N ALA A 170 -30.93 30.74 29.82
CA ALA A 170 -31.84 30.58 30.96
C ALA A 170 -31.22 29.75 32.10
N LEU A 171 -30.55 28.65 31.77
CA LEU A 171 -29.83 27.83 32.74
C LEU A 171 -28.67 28.58 33.38
N ALA A 172 -27.88 29.32 32.59
CA ALA A 172 -26.79 30.13 33.12
C ALA A 172 -27.30 31.17 34.14
N ARG A 173 -28.42 31.84 33.85
CA ARG A 173 -29.06 32.78 34.79
C ARG A 173 -29.53 32.08 36.07
N ARG A 174 -30.15 30.90 35.95
CA ARG A 174 -30.57 30.09 37.11
C ARG A 174 -29.39 29.71 38.00
N ILE A 175 -28.29 29.27 37.40
CA ILE A 175 -27.07 28.92 38.13
C ILE A 175 -26.48 30.17 38.81
N ALA A 176 -26.43 31.31 38.12
CA ALA A 176 -25.94 32.57 38.67
C ALA A 176 -26.76 33.04 39.89
N LEU A 177 -28.09 32.92 39.84
CA LEU A 177 -28.97 33.26 40.97
C LEU A 177 -28.78 32.30 42.17
N ARG A 178 -28.50 31.02 41.91
CA ARG A 178 -28.24 30.02 42.96
C ARG A 178 -26.85 30.18 43.61
N GLY A 179 -25.91 30.79 42.90
CA GLY A 179 -24.50 30.92 43.31
C GLY A 179 -24.28 31.53 44.69
N PRO A 180 -24.82 32.73 45.00
CA PRO A 180 -24.64 33.38 46.30
C PRO A 180 -25.20 32.56 47.48
N HIS A 181 -26.36 31.94 47.29
CA HIS A 181 -26.98 31.09 48.32
C HIS A 181 -26.18 29.81 48.56
N MET A 182 -25.64 29.20 47.50
CA MET A 182 -24.76 28.04 47.62
C MET A 182 -23.43 28.37 48.29
N LYS A 183 -22.91 29.59 48.11
CA LYS A 183 -21.72 30.06 48.81
C LYS A 183 -22.00 30.19 50.31
N ARG A 184 -23.10 30.84 50.69
CA ARG A 184 -23.53 30.97 52.10
C ARG A 184 -23.78 29.61 52.74
N LEU A 185 -24.46 28.70 52.05
CA LEU A 185 -24.67 27.34 52.56
C LEU A 185 -23.36 26.60 52.83
N ARG A 186 -22.32 26.79 51.99
CA ARG A 186 -21.01 26.19 52.24
C ARG A 186 -20.34 26.81 53.46
N GLU A 187 -20.33 28.13 53.55
CA GLU A 187 -19.76 28.85 54.70
C GLU A 187 -20.42 28.40 56.01
N VAL A 188 -21.75 28.33 56.06
CA VAL A 188 -22.50 27.86 57.25
C VAL A 188 -22.22 26.39 57.56
N ASN A 189 -22.14 25.52 56.54
CA ASN A 189 -21.79 24.10 56.77
C ASN A 189 -20.36 23.94 57.28
N ASP A 190 -19.42 24.73 56.77
CA ASP A 190 -18.02 24.69 57.22
C ASP A 190 -17.93 25.18 58.69
N GLU A 191 -18.67 26.23 59.06
CA GLU A 191 -18.80 26.70 60.44
C GLU A 191 -19.42 25.64 61.36
N LEU A 192 -20.51 25.00 60.93
CA LEU A 192 -21.14 23.89 61.66
C LEU A 192 -20.17 22.72 61.86
N THR A 193 -19.42 22.36 60.83
CA THR A 193 -18.45 21.24 60.87
C THR A 193 -17.29 21.56 61.81
N ALA A 194 -16.84 22.82 61.85
CA ALA A 194 -15.76 23.27 62.74
C ALA A 194 -16.21 23.35 64.22
N LEU A 195 -17.48 23.65 64.47
CA LEU A 195 -18.08 23.67 65.81
C LEU A 195 -18.51 22.28 66.29
N GLN A 196 -18.67 21.32 65.38
CA GLN A 196 -18.94 19.94 65.72
C GLN A 196 -17.69 19.36 66.39
N PRO A 197 -17.78 18.83 67.63
CA PRO A 197 -16.65 18.13 68.21
C PRO A 197 -16.24 16.98 67.27
N PRO A 198 -14.95 16.61 67.20
CA PRO A 198 -14.56 15.38 66.52
C PRO A 198 -15.46 14.25 67.06
N PRO A 199 -15.95 13.33 66.22
CA PRO A 199 -16.89 12.31 66.66
C PRO A 199 -16.29 11.63 67.89
N VAL A 200 -16.88 11.93 69.04
CA VAL A 200 -16.60 11.24 70.28
C VAL A 200 -17.40 9.97 70.09
N ASP A 201 -16.69 8.85 69.94
CA ASP A 201 -17.28 7.55 70.24
C ASP A 201 -17.69 7.65 71.71
N ASP A 202 -18.93 8.07 71.99
CA ASP A 202 -19.73 7.69 73.15
C ASP A 202 -21.06 8.47 73.14
N GLU A 203 -22.09 7.74 73.53
CA GLU A 203 -23.50 8.07 73.47
C GLU A 203 -23.89 9.25 74.40
N GLU A 204 -25.04 9.86 74.06
CA GLU A 204 -25.96 10.63 74.92
C GLU A 204 -25.90 12.18 74.92
N GLU A 205 -27.12 12.73 74.81
CA GLU A 205 -27.58 14.11 75.09
C GLU A 205 -27.46 15.18 73.98
N SER A 206 -28.45 15.12 73.08
CA SER A 206 -28.84 16.18 72.15
C SER A 206 -29.29 17.44 72.90
N SER A 207 -28.60 18.57 72.67
CA SER A 207 -28.98 19.88 73.23
C SER A 207 -30.01 20.61 72.35
N PRO A 208 -30.98 21.33 72.96
CA PRO A 208 -32.15 21.93 72.27
C PRO A 208 -31.81 22.95 71.18
N HIS A 209 -30.58 23.47 71.18
CA HIS A 209 -30.11 24.44 70.20
C HIS A 209 -29.90 23.85 68.79
N ARG A 210 -29.74 22.52 68.65
CA ARG A 210 -29.70 21.86 67.33
C ARG A 210 -31.04 21.94 66.59
N LEU A 211 -32.15 21.91 67.32
CA LEU A 211 -33.49 21.91 66.73
C LEU A 211 -33.88 23.30 66.21
N GLU A 212 -33.45 24.38 66.86
CA GLU A 212 -33.74 25.76 66.42
C GLU A 212 -33.03 26.12 65.11
N LEU A 213 -31.85 25.55 64.85
CA LEU A 213 -31.07 25.79 63.63
C LEU A 213 -31.48 24.88 62.45
N GLU A 214 -32.04 23.69 62.73
CA GLU A 214 -32.63 22.83 61.69
C GLU A 214 -33.95 23.41 61.14
N GLU A 215 -34.64 24.28 61.90
CA GLU A 215 -35.87 24.97 61.45
C GLU A 215 -35.61 26.19 60.54
N GLU A 216 -34.39 26.73 60.48
CA GLU A 216 -34.02 27.88 59.63
C GLU A 216 -33.40 27.50 58.26
N VAL A 217 -33.13 26.22 58.02
CA VAL A 217 -32.60 25.67 56.73
C VAL A 217 -33.74 25.31 55.77
#